data_AF-A0A9P5UPA2-F1
#
_entry.id   AF-A0A9P5UPA2-F1
#
_cell.length_a   1.000
_cell.length_b   1.000
_cell.length_c   1.000
_cell.angle_alpha   90.00
_cell.angle_beta   90.00
_cell.angle_gamma   90.00
#
_symmetry.space_group_name_H-M   'P 1'
#
loop_
_entity.id
_entity.type
_entity.pdbx_description
1 polymer ?
#
loop_
_entity_poly.entity_id
_entity_poly.type
_entity_poly.pdbx_seq_one_letter_code
_entity_poly.pdbx_strand_id
1 'polypeptide(L)'
;MNVLTVRVCNTVLRNCHCWSPAQKVQLDFDTASSDIWFSIATCNTAVCKTHHRFNFAKSTTVKKDGRPWKIPYGDSSNSSDILGSDMPLESSQFAQSPEDGLFGLGFNTIESVSGVKTFLDNAIVANILTQPVISVFLPSAHRNGGKGGNYLFGDIDKTR
;
A
#
# COMPACT_ATOMS: atom_id res chain seq x y z
N MET A 1 -2.46 -5.53 14.25
CA MET A 1 -3.45 -5.11 13.24
C MET A 1 -3.85 -6.30 12.39
N ASN A 2 -4.90 -6.20 11.55
CA ASN A 2 -5.16 -7.21 10.51
C ASN A 2 -4.29 -6.89 9.30
N VAL A 3 -3.05 -7.38 9.34
CA VAL A 3 -2.08 -7.23 8.25
C VAL A 3 -2.58 -8.01 7.02
N LEU A 4 -3.08 -7.31 6.01
CA LEU A 4 -3.48 -7.96 4.77
C LEU A 4 -2.21 -8.33 4.00
N THR A 5 -1.99 -9.63 3.81
CA THR A 5 -0.99 -10.09 2.83
C THR A 5 -1.53 -9.81 1.44
N VAL A 6 -1.15 -8.66 0.88
CA VAL A 6 -1.46 -8.31 -0.50
C VAL A 6 -0.58 -9.20 -1.38
N ARG A 7 -1.16 -10.31 -1.87
CA ARG A 7 -0.66 -10.93 -3.09
C ARG A 7 -0.94 -9.94 -4.21
N VAL A 8 0.07 -9.21 -4.63
CA VAL A 8 -0.04 -8.20 -5.69
C VAL A 8 -0.09 -8.91 -7.05
N CYS A 9 -1.22 -9.55 -7.34
CA CYS A 9 -1.84 -9.82 -8.65
C CYS A 9 -2.91 -10.93 -8.51
N ASN A 10 -3.94 -10.90 -9.37
CA ASN A 10 -4.86 -12.01 -9.62
C ASN A 10 -5.30 -12.71 -8.31
N THR A 11 -6.15 -12.12 -7.47
CA THR A 11 -7.62 -12.28 -7.55
C THR A 11 -8.24 -11.79 -6.21
N VAL A 12 -9.52 -11.46 -6.05
CA VAL A 12 -10.68 -11.49 -6.99
C VAL A 12 -11.00 -10.14 -7.64
N LEU A 13 -10.68 -9.04 -6.97
CA LEU A 13 -10.60 -7.66 -7.42
C LEU A 13 -9.46 -7.58 -8.47
N ARG A 14 -9.76 -8.01 -9.71
CA ARG A 14 -8.80 -8.76 -10.54
C ARG A 14 -7.78 -7.94 -11.34
N ASN A 15 -8.06 -6.68 -11.66
CA ASN A 15 -7.36 -5.94 -12.73
C ASN A 15 -6.73 -4.60 -12.31
N CYS A 16 -6.07 -4.54 -11.15
CA CYS A 16 -4.93 -3.63 -11.03
C CYS A 16 -3.70 -4.28 -11.69
N HIS A 17 -3.11 -3.62 -12.69
CA HIS A 17 -1.91 -4.08 -13.41
C HIS A 17 -0.64 -3.92 -12.56
N CYS A 18 -0.57 -4.61 -11.42
CA CYS A 18 0.59 -4.54 -10.54
C CYS A 18 1.40 -5.84 -10.62
N TRP A 19 2.45 -5.79 -11.45
CA TRP A 19 3.66 -6.61 -11.34
C TRP A 19 3.51 -8.13 -11.48
N SER A 20 3.64 -8.62 -12.71
CA SER A 20 3.84 -10.04 -13.01
C SER A 20 5.34 -10.40 -12.96
N PRO A 21 5.75 -11.57 -12.42
CA PRO A 21 4.94 -12.49 -11.63
C PRO A 21 4.66 -11.90 -10.24
N ALA A 22 3.55 -12.33 -9.62
CA ALA A 22 3.07 -11.77 -8.36
C ALA A 22 4.11 -11.91 -7.23
N GLN A 23 4.37 -10.79 -6.56
CA GLN A 23 5.22 -10.73 -5.35
C GLN A 23 4.33 -10.42 -4.14
N LYS A 24 4.74 -10.91 -2.97
CA LYS A 24 4.00 -10.69 -1.72
C LYS A 24 4.61 -9.52 -0.96
N VAL A 25 3.74 -8.63 -0.50
CA VAL A 25 4.02 -7.62 0.53
C VAL A 25 2.85 -7.58 1.51
N GLN A 26 3.13 -7.20 2.73
CA GLN A 26 2.19 -6.93 3.80
C GLN A 26 2.10 -5.42 3.97
N LEU A 27 0.90 -4.84 3.86
CA LEU A 27 0.71 -3.39 3.89
C LEU A 27 -0.35 -3.03 4.91
N ASP A 28 -0.13 -1.96 5.67
CA ASP A 28 -1.20 -1.31 6.43
C ASP A 28 -1.97 -0.34 5.52
N PHE A 29 -3.29 -0.23 5.74
CA PHE A 29 -4.17 0.61 4.94
C PHE A 29 -4.29 1.99 5.57
N ASP A 30 -3.72 2.99 4.91
CA ASP A 30 -3.66 4.35 5.43
C ASP A 30 -4.65 5.27 4.70
N THR A 31 -5.66 5.75 5.42
CA THR A 31 -6.65 6.70 4.90
C THR A 31 -6.16 8.16 4.90
N ALA A 32 -5.01 8.44 5.53
CA ALA A 32 -4.39 9.75 5.61
C ALA A 32 -3.24 9.94 4.61
N SER A 33 -2.99 8.98 3.72
CA SER A 33 -2.06 9.11 2.59
C SER A 33 -2.62 8.54 1.29
N SER A 34 -2.03 8.95 0.17
CA SER A 34 -2.51 8.65 -1.19
C SER A 34 -1.55 7.79 -2.02
N ASP A 35 -0.30 7.68 -1.59
CA ASP A 35 0.73 6.88 -2.22
C ASP A 35 0.75 5.45 -1.67
N ILE A 36 1.22 4.51 -2.47
CA ILE A 36 1.57 3.15 -2.00
C ILE A 36 3.09 3.09 -1.91
N TRP A 37 3.60 2.66 -0.76
CA TRP A 37 5.03 2.47 -0.55
C TRP A 37 5.33 1.17 0.20
N PHE A 38 6.46 0.55 -0.13
CA PHE A 38 6.90 -0.70 0.48
C PHE A 38 8.40 -0.92 0.27
N SER A 39 8.97 -1.79 1.10
CA SER A 39 10.37 -2.19 1.00
C SER A 39 10.67 -2.90 -0.33
N ILE A 40 11.81 -2.56 -0.96
CA ILE A 40 12.24 -3.16 -2.23
C ILE A 40 13.61 -3.85 -2.11
N ALA A 41 13.93 -4.71 -3.08
CA ALA A 41 15.06 -5.63 -3.01
C ALA A 41 16.45 -4.97 -3.05
N THR A 42 16.57 -3.75 -3.56
CA THR A 42 17.81 -2.96 -3.55
C THR A 42 18.12 -2.33 -2.19
N CYS A 43 17.11 -2.19 -1.32
CA CYS A 43 17.31 -1.69 0.03
C CYS A 43 18.03 -2.74 0.87
N ASN A 44 19.20 -2.35 1.39
CA ASN A 44 20.18 -3.24 2.01
C ASN A 44 20.43 -2.94 3.49
N THR A 45 19.68 -2.01 4.10
CA THR A 45 19.76 -1.70 5.52
C THR A 45 19.27 -2.87 6.37
N ALA A 46 19.55 -2.85 7.67
CA ALA A 46 19.13 -3.93 8.57
C ALA A 46 17.61 -4.06 8.63
N VAL A 47 16.90 -2.93 8.62
CA VAL A 47 15.44 -2.84 8.65
C VAL A 47 14.81 -3.42 7.38
N CYS A 48 15.29 -3.02 6.20
CA CYS A 48 14.80 -3.59 4.94
C CYS A 48 15.00 -5.12 4.84
N LYS A 49 15.98 -5.69 5.55
CA LYS A 49 16.26 -7.14 5.54
C LYS A 49 15.31 -7.96 6.43
N THR A 50 14.59 -7.35 7.38
CA THR A 50 13.56 -8.04 8.18
C THR A 50 12.20 -8.12 7.49
N HIS A 51 12.00 -7.32 6.44
CA HIS A 51 10.75 -7.20 5.69
C HIS A 51 10.78 -7.98 4.36
N HIS A 52 9.61 -8.31 3.82
CA HIS A 52 9.50 -8.76 2.43
C HIS A 52 9.84 -7.59 1.51
N ARG A 53 10.61 -7.90 0.45
CA ARG A 53 11.14 -6.89 -0.45
C ARG A 53 10.72 -7.16 -1.88
N PHE A 54 10.04 -6.20 -2.49
CA PHE A 54 9.65 -6.26 -3.88
C PHE A 54 10.88 -6.14 -4.80
N ASN A 55 11.04 -7.07 -5.74
CA ASN A 55 12.15 -7.06 -6.68
C ASN A 55 11.69 -6.58 -8.06
N PHE A 56 12.03 -5.33 -8.41
CA PHE A 56 11.75 -4.75 -9.72
C PHE A 56 12.33 -5.57 -10.88
N ALA A 57 13.54 -6.13 -10.75
CA ALA A 57 14.20 -6.91 -11.81
C ALA A 57 13.54 -8.28 -12.06
N LYS A 58 12.69 -8.76 -11.15
CA LYS A 58 11.89 -9.96 -11.37
C LYS A 58 10.58 -9.68 -12.10
N SER A 59 10.15 -8.42 -12.23
CA SER A 59 8.85 -8.11 -12.82
C SER A 59 8.92 -7.66 -14.28
N THR A 60 8.01 -8.19 -15.09
CA THR A 60 7.87 -7.89 -16.52
C THR A 60 6.90 -6.75 -16.84
N THR A 61 6.12 -6.27 -15.85
CA THR A 61 5.11 -5.21 -16.04
C THR A 61 5.40 -3.92 -15.28
N VAL A 62 6.50 -3.85 -14.54
CA VAL A 62 7.01 -2.58 -13.98
C VAL A 62 7.38 -1.65 -15.13
N LYS A 63 6.93 -0.39 -15.03
CA LYS A 63 7.56 0.74 -15.72
C LYS A 63 8.10 1.67 -14.64
N LYS A 64 9.39 1.97 -14.67
CA LYS A 64 9.97 3.00 -13.81
C LYS A 64 9.51 4.37 -14.33
N ASP A 65 8.96 5.18 -13.44
CA ASP A 65 8.51 6.53 -13.77
C ASP A 65 9.70 7.50 -13.76
N GLY A 66 10.50 7.47 -12.69
CA GLY A 66 11.74 8.24 -12.60
C GLY A 66 11.57 9.67 -12.05
N ARG A 67 10.34 10.14 -11.81
CA ARG A 67 10.11 11.40 -11.09
C ARG A 67 10.50 11.31 -9.61
N PRO A 68 11.09 12.37 -9.02
CA PRO A 68 11.36 12.44 -7.59
C PRO A 68 10.07 12.64 -6.79
N TRP A 69 10.06 12.15 -5.56
CA TRP A 69 8.99 12.34 -4.58
C TRP A 69 9.56 12.78 -3.23
N LYS A 70 8.74 13.47 -2.42
CA LYS A 70 9.09 13.83 -1.04
C LYS A 70 7.85 13.86 -0.17
N ILE A 71 7.91 13.15 0.95
CA ILE A 71 6.88 13.11 2.00
C ILE A 71 7.46 13.79 3.25
N PRO A 72 6.98 14.99 3.61
CA PRO A 72 7.26 15.60 4.92
C PRO A 72 6.35 14.98 5.99
N TYR A 73 6.89 14.73 7.18
CA TYR A 73 6.14 14.24 8.33
C TYR A 73 5.88 15.37 9.35
N GLY A 74 4.84 15.21 10.17
CA GLY A 74 4.44 16.22 11.16
C GLY A 74 5.44 16.45 12.31
N ASP A 75 6.45 15.59 12.44
CA ASP A 75 7.57 15.71 13.38
C ASP A 75 8.77 16.50 12.79
N SER A 76 8.60 17.11 11.62
CA SER A 76 9.64 17.79 10.82
C SER A 76 10.68 16.85 10.18
N SER A 77 10.54 15.53 10.31
CA SER A 77 11.31 14.59 9.49
C SER A 77 10.77 14.54 8.05
N ASN A 78 11.52 13.93 7.14
CA ASN A 78 11.09 13.77 5.75
C ASN A 78 11.71 12.54 5.12
N SER A 79 10.96 11.90 4.22
CA SER A 79 11.45 10.84 3.33
C SER A 79 11.36 11.32 1.89
N SER A 80 12.32 10.94 1.05
CA SER A 80 12.37 11.33 -0.36
C SER A 80 13.25 10.37 -1.16
N ASP A 81 12.80 9.98 -2.35
CA ASP A 81 13.58 9.21 -3.31
C ASP A 81 12.98 9.42 -4.73
N ILE A 82 13.21 8.48 -5.64
CA ILE A 82 12.61 8.42 -6.98
C ILE A 82 11.42 7.45 -7.01
N LEU A 83 10.43 7.71 -7.85
CA LEU A 83 9.26 6.85 -7.99
C LEU A 83 9.67 5.55 -8.71
N GLY A 84 9.75 4.46 -7.93
CA GLY A 84 10.24 3.15 -8.38
C GLY A 84 11.72 2.86 -8.07
N SER A 85 12.32 3.57 -7.11
CA SER A 85 13.61 3.23 -6.47
C SER A 85 13.42 2.89 -4.98
N ASP A 86 14.52 2.79 -4.24
CA ASP A 86 14.52 2.47 -2.81
C ASP A 86 13.72 3.50 -2.02
N MET A 87 13.31 3.12 -0.81
CA MET A 87 12.78 4.05 0.17
C MET A 87 13.69 3.99 1.40
N PRO A 88 14.28 5.10 1.85
CA PRO A 88 15.12 5.13 3.05
C PRO A 88 14.24 5.07 4.32
N LEU A 89 13.64 3.90 4.56
CA LEU A 89 12.75 3.60 5.67
C LEU A 89 13.54 3.25 6.94
N GLU A 90 14.22 4.26 7.49
CA GLU A 90 15.07 4.13 8.68
C GLU A 90 14.39 4.63 9.96
N SER A 91 13.05 4.58 10.04
CA SER A 91 12.34 4.88 11.29
C SER A 91 12.36 3.68 12.23
N SER A 92 12.63 3.92 13.52
CA SER A 92 12.64 2.88 14.56
C SER A 92 11.26 2.24 14.78
N GLN A 93 10.19 2.92 14.36
CA GLN A 93 8.83 2.41 14.35
C GLN A 93 8.63 1.39 13.20
N PHE A 94 9.11 1.69 11.99
CA PHE A 94 9.07 0.74 10.88
C PHE A 94 9.94 -0.50 11.15
N ALA A 95 11.09 -0.32 11.81
CA ALA A 95 11.95 -1.43 12.24
C ALA A 95 11.30 -2.46 13.18
N GLN A 96 10.18 -2.12 13.82
CA GLN A 96 9.43 -2.97 14.74
C GLN A 96 8.01 -3.31 14.22
N SER A 97 7.63 -2.76 13.07
CA SER A 97 6.36 -3.05 12.41
C SER A 97 6.42 -4.44 11.75
N PRO A 98 5.32 -5.20 11.74
CA PRO A 98 5.20 -6.41 10.92
C PRO A 98 4.78 -6.11 9.47
N GLU A 99 4.57 -4.85 9.09
CA GLU A 99 4.11 -4.43 7.78
C GLU A 99 5.29 -3.99 6.90
N ASP A 100 5.36 -4.46 5.65
CA ASP A 100 6.43 -4.13 4.70
C ASP A 100 6.30 -2.72 4.10
N GLY A 101 5.19 -2.02 4.37
CA GLY A 101 4.91 -0.62 4.04
C GLY A 101 3.45 -0.22 4.19
N LEU A 102 3.04 0.88 3.52
CA LEU A 102 1.67 1.40 3.53
C LEU A 102 1.01 1.35 2.15
N PHE A 103 -0.32 1.22 2.18
CA PHE A 103 -1.20 1.34 1.02
C PHE A 103 -2.15 2.51 1.25
N GLY A 104 -1.87 3.65 0.61
CA GLY A 104 -2.70 4.85 0.67
C GLY A 104 -4.09 4.63 0.09
N LEU A 105 -5.11 5.07 0.82
CA LEU A 105 -6.52 5.06 0.46
C LEU A 105 -7.10 6.47 0.24
N GLY A 106 -6.24 7.50 0.18
CA GLY A 106 -6.61 8.85 -0.21
C GLY A 106 -6.79 9.05 -1.73
N PHE A 107 -7.29 10.24 -2.07
CA PHE A 107 -7.40 10.76 -3.45
C PHE A 107 -6.17 11.63 -3.80
N ASN A 108 -5.99 11.99 -5.07
CA ASN A 108 -4.87 12.81 -5.57
C ASN A 108 -4.93 14.31 -5.15
N THR A 109 -5.11 14.56 -3.87
CA THR A 109 -4.97 15.88 -3.23
C THR A 109 -3.84 15.91 -2.19
N ILE A 110 -3.24 14.75 -1.89
CA ILE A 110 -2.16 14.56 -0.91
C ILE A 110 -1.10 13.57 -1.43
N GLU A 111 -1.00 13.38 -2.74
CA GLU A 111 0.00 12.52 -3.37
C GLU A 111 1.41 13.14 -3.35
N SER A 112 2.44 12.30 -3.19
CA SER A 112 3.84 12.71 -3.12
C SER A 112 4.43 13.19 -4.46
N VAL A 113 3.77 12.88 -5.58
CA VAL A 113 4.15 13.29 -6.95
C VAL A 113 2.94 13.79 -7.71
N SER A 114 2.86 15.11 -7.90
CA SER A 114 1.70 15.75 -8.53
C SER A 114 1.27 15.09 -9.85
N GLY A 115 -0.03 14.79 -9.95
CA GLY A 115 -0.65 14.20 -11.13
C GLY A 115 -0.45 12.68 -11.26
N VAL A 116 0.15 12.01 -10.27
CA VAL A 116 -0.01 10.55 -10.11
C VAL A 116 -1.42 10.27 -9.62
N LYS A 117 -2.14 9.40 -10.35
CA LYS A 117 -3.44 8.89 -9.91
C LYS A 117 -3.27 7.87 -8.79
N THR A 118 -4.03 7.98 -7.71
CA THR A 118 -3.97 7.03 -6.59
C THR A 118 -4.60 5.69 -6.97
N PHE A 119 -4.55 4.71 -6.06
CA PHE A 119 -5.29 3.46 -6.23
C PHE A 119 -6.79 3.71 -6.45
N LEU A 120 -7.41 4.60 -5.66
CA LEU A 120 -8.83 4.90 -5.78
C LEU A 120 -9.18 5.58 -7.10
N ASP A 121 -8.40 6.57 -7.52
CA ASP A 121 -8.63 7.26 -8.81
C ASP A 121 -8.60 6.27 -9.98
N ASN A 122 -7.60 5.38 -9.99
CA ASN A 122 -7.48 4.36 -11.02
C ASN A 122 -8.62 3.33 -10.93
N ALA A 123 -9.03 2.92 -9.73
CA ALA A 123 -10.09 1.94 -9.54
C ALA A 123 -11.47 2.48 -9.97
N ILE A 124 -11.74 3.76 -9.72
CA ILE A 124 -12.95 4.47 -10.15
C ILE A 124 -12.94 4.67 -11.67
N VAL A 125 -11.84 5.20 -12.24
CA VAL A 125 -11.74 5.44 -13.70
C VAL A 125 -11.77 4.13 -14.51
N ALA A 126 -11.22 3.04 -13.98
CA ALA A 126 -11.31 1.72 -14.60
C ALA A 126 -12.66 1.00 -14.40
N ASN A 127 -13.57 1.59 -13.61
CA ASN A 127 -14.88 1.03 -13.26
C ASN A 127 -14.80 -0.41 -12.71
N ILE A 128 -13.79 -0.69 -11.87
CA ILE A 128 -13.58 -2.02 -11.26
C ILE A 128 -14.24 -2.16 -9.88
N LEU A 129 -14.83 -1.09 -9.35
CA LEU A 129 -15.61 -1.06 -8.11
C LEU A 129 -17.09 -1.01 -8.46
N THR A 130 -17.92 -1.91 -7.91
CA THR A 130 -19.37 -1.91 -8.15
C THR A 130 -20.05 -0.62 -7.68
N GLN A 131 -19.55 -0.05 -6.58
CA GLN A 131 -19.89 1.28 -6.05
C GLN A 131 -18.58 1.99 -5.70
N PRO A 132 -18.45 3.32 -5.83
CA PRO A 132 -17.21 4.06 -5.53
C PRO A 132 -17.03 4.25 -4.01
N VAL A 133 -16.97 3.15 -3.26
CA VAL A 133 -16.89 3.12 -1.79
C VAL A 133 -15.85 2.10 -1.31
N ILE A 134 -15.21 2.41 -0.19
CA ILE A 134 -14.53 1.44 0.67
C ILE A 134 -15.30 1.43 2.00
N SER A 135 -15.74 0.27 2.45
CA SER A 135 -16.30 0.10 3.79
C SER A 135 -15.33 -0.68 4.68
N VAL A 136 -15.24 -0.27 5.95
CA VAL A 136 -14.30 -0.84 6.93
C VAL A 136 -15.07 -1.31 8.15
N PHE A 137 -15.02 -2.61 8.42
CA PHE A 137 -15.59 -3.20 9.62
C PHE A 137 -14.49 -3.46 10.65
N LEU A 138 -14.50 -2.71 11.75
CA LEU A 138 -13.51 -2.82 12.85
C LEU A 138 -14.18 -3.37 14.13
N PRO A 139 -14.34 -4.69 14.27
CA PRO A 139 -14.94 -5.30 15.44
C PRO A 139 -13.98 -5.26 16.64
N SER A 140 -14.54 -5.24 17.84
CA SER A 140 -13.79 -5.54 19.06
C SER A 140 -13.21 -6.95 18.99
N ALA A 141 -11.87 -7.08 19.05
CA ALA A 141 -11.19 -8.37 19.01
C ALA A 141 -11.70 -9.34 20.08
N HIS A 142 -12.02 -8.85 21.29
CA HIS A 142 -12.63 -9.65 22.35
C HIS A 142 -14.00 -10.23 21.93
N ARG A 143 -14.88 -9.39 21.35
CA ARG A 143 -16.22 -9.82 20.91
C ARG A 143 -16.21 -10.66 19.62
N ASN A 144 -15.11 -10.64 18.86
CA ASN A 144 -14.95 -11.35 17.59
C ASN A 144 -14.01 -12.58 17.68
N GLY A 145 -13.75 -13.08 18.89
CA GLY A 145 -12.93 -14.28 19.11
C GLY A 145 -11.49 -14.14 18.61
N GLY A 146 -10.88 -12.98 18.83
CA GLY A 146 -9.52 -12.64 18.40
C GLY A 146 -9.38 -12.27 16.92
N LYS A 147 -10.43 -12.40 16.11
CA LYS A 147 -10.41 -12.02 14.69
C LYS A 147 -10.51 -10.50 14.55
N GLY A 148 -9.63 -9.89 13.76
CA GLY A 148 -9.71 -8.46 13.46
C GLY A 148 -10.79 -8.12 12.41
N GLY A 149 -10.68 -6.90 11.88
CA GLY A 149 -11.61 -6.31 10.92
C GLY A 149 -11.39 -6.70 9.45
N ASN A 150 -12.26 -6.19 8.58
CA ASN A 150 -12.18 -6.39 7.13
C ASN A 150 -12.40 -5.07 6.39
N TYR A 151 -11.74 -4.93 5.24
CA TYR A 151 -11.98 -3.89 4.25
C TYR A 151 -12.75 -4.49 3.08
N LEU A 152 -13.78 -3.81 2.62
CA LEU A 152 -14.58 -4.19 1.46
C LEU A 152 -14.54 -3.05 0.44
N PHE A 153 -13.99 -3.35 -0.74
CA PHE A 153 -13.84 -2.41 -1.84
C PHE A 153 -14.99 -2.64 -2.82
N GLY A 154 -15.76 -1.59 -3.12
CA GLY A 154 -16.84 -1.65 -4.09
C GLY A 154 -18.24 -1.90 -3.53
N ASP A 155 -18.40 -2.14 -2.22
CA ASP A 155 -19.67 -2.51 -1.62
C ASP A 155 -19.73 -2.21 -0.10
N ILE A 156 -20.91 -2.39 0.51
CA ILE A 156 -21.20 -2.20 1.93
C ILE A 156 -21.87 -3.46 2.49
N ASP A 157 -21.22 -4.16 3.42
CA ASP A 157 -21.80 -5.31 4.13
C ASP A 157 -22.91 -4.84 5.07
N LYS A 158 -24.17 -4.91 4.61
CA LYS A 158 -25.35 -4.50 5.38
C LYS A 158 -25.68 -5.39 6.59
N THR A 159 -24.87 -6.42 6.86
CA THR A 159 -25.06 -7.31 8.02
C THR A 159 -24.26 -6.88 9.26
N ARG A 160 -23.49 -5.79 9.17
CA ARG A 160 -22.47 -5.39 10.16
C ARG A 160 -22.32 -3.88 10.33
#